data_AF-A0A9W7UJ06-F1
#
_entry.id   AF-A0A9W7UJ06-F1
#
_cell.length_a   1.000
_cell.length_b   1.000
_cell.length_c   1.000
_cell.angle_alpha   90.00
_cell.angle_beta   90.00
_cell.angle_gamma   90.00
#
_symmetry.space_group_name_H-M   'P 1'
#
loop_
_entity.id
_entity.type
_entity.pdbx_description
1 polymer ?
#
loop_
_entity_poly.entity_id
_entity_poly.type
_entity_poly.pdbx_seq_one_letter_code
_entity_poly.pdbx_strand_id
1 'polypeptide(L)'
;MENKKSSAFLSNYSWKEKDRKQIIEEMELEDYEQKYLDQAMKELIQEEKYNGFELDKRIMLLFEMNEEEDDGFDENDAEYME
;
A
#
# COMPACT_ATOMS: atom_id res chain seq x y z
N MET A 1 11.46 5.81 -17.57
CA MET A 1 10.77 4.73 -16.86
C MET A 1 9.28 4.99 -17.03
N GLU A 2 8.60 4.19 -17.83
CA GLU A 2 7.13 4.23 -17.86
C GLU A 2 6.64 3.76 -16.49
N ASN A 3 5.85 4.58 -15.82
CA ASN A 3 5.03 4.13 -14.69
C ASN A 3 4.01 3.14 -15.26
N LYS A 4 4.36 1.84 -15.23
CA LYS A 4 3.52 0.78 -15.79
C LYS A 4 2.24 0.53 -14.99
N LYS A 5 2.21 0.93 -13.71
CA LYS A 5 0.97 1.23 -12.96
C LYS A 5 0.31 2.50 -13.50
N SER A 6 -0.14 2.45 -14.75
CA SER A 6 -0.90 3.55 -15.33
C SER A 6 -2.26 3.68 -14.63
N SER A 7 -2.78 4.90 -14.53
CA SER A 7 -4.13 5.14 -14.01
C SER A 7 -5.20 4.35 -14.78
N ALA A 8 -4.98 4.14 -16.08
CA ALA A 8 -5.84 3.33 -16.95
C ALA A 8 -5.80 1.83 -16.57
N PHE A 9 -4.64 1.30 -16.22
CA PHE A 9 -4.52 -0.07 -15.71
C PHE A 9 -5.24 -0.22 -14.38
N LEU A 10 -4.93 0.62 -13.39
CA LEU A 10 -5.52 0.54 -12.04
C LEU A 10 -7.05 0.64 -12.04
N SER A 11 -7.61 1.44 -12.95
CA SER A 11 -9.07 1.62 -13.10
C SER A 11 -9.77 0.40 -13.68
N ASN A 12 -9.10 -0.36 -14.56
CA ASN A 12 -9.68 -1.54 -15.22
C ASN A 12 -9.27 -2.87 -14.55
N TYR A 13 -8.23 -2.82 -13.72
CA TYR A 13 -7.71 -3.98 -13.03
C TYR A 13 -8.63 -4.40 -11.89
N SER A 14 -8.98 -5.69 -11.86
CA SER A 14 -9.66 -6.33 -10.75
C SER A 14 -8.79 -7.45 -10.19
N TRP A 15 -8.63 -7.50 -8.88
CA TRP A 15 -7.93 -8.56 -8.16
C TRP A 15 -8.87 -9.58 -7.52
N LYS A 16 -10.18 -9.48 -7.79
CA LYS A 16 -11.15 -10.46 -7.31
C LYS A 16 -10.75 -11.87 -7.78
N GLU A 17 -10.68 -12.81 -6.84
CA GLU A 17 -10.28 -14.22 -7.08
C GLU A 17 -8.83 -14.43 -7.57
N LYS A 18 -8.00 -13.38 -7.59
CA LYS A 18 -6.57 -13.51 -7.91
C LYS A 18 -5.77 -13.87 -6.67
N ASP A 19 -4.73 -14.68 -6.87
CA ASP A 19 -3.79 -14.97 -5.80
C ASP A 19 -2.77 -13.85 -5.61
N ARG A 20 -2.12 -13.85 -4.45
CA ARG A 20 -1.11 -12.86 -4.07
C ARG A 20 0.00 -12.72 -5.11
N LYS A 21 0.50 -13.83 -5.68
CA LYS A 21 1.62 -13.79 -6.63
C LYS A 21 1.19 -13.16 -7.95
N GLN A 22 0.00 -13.52 -8.44
CA GLN A 22 -0.57 -12.88 -9.63
C GLN A 22 -0.69 -11.37 -9.47
N ILE A 23 -1.17 -10.92 -8.31
CA ILE A 23 -1.32 -9.49 -8.04
C ILE A 23 0.04 -8.78 -8.03
N ILE A 24 1.05 -9.38 -7.40
CA ILE A 24 2.41 -8.82 -7.36
C ILE A 24 3.00 -8.72 -8.76
N GLU A 25 2.87 -9.76 -9.58
CA GLU A 25 3.39 -9.77 -10.95
C GLU A 25 2.64 -8.79 -11.87
N GLU A 26 1.31 -8.76 -11.80
CA GLU A 26 0.49 -7.95 -12.70
C GLU A 26 0.47 -6.47 -12.34
N MET A 27 0.51 -6.13 -11.05
CA MET A 27 0.63 -4.74 -10.58
C MET A 27 2.09 -4.28 -10.46
N GLU A 28 3.06 -5.17 -10.71
CA GLU A 28 4.50 -4.92 -10.53
C GLU A 28 4.80 -4.31 -9.15
N LEU A 29 4.32 -4.95 -8.08
CA LEU A 29 4.49 -4.46 -6.71
C LEU A 29 5.95 -4.61 -6.25
N GLU A 30 6.51 -3.50 -5.76
CA GLU A 30 7.85 -3.47 -5.18
C GLU A 30 7.90 -4.22 -3.84
N ASP A 31 9.09 -4.66 -3.43
CA ASP A 31 9.24 -5.48 -2.21
C ASP A 31 8.70 -4.80 -0.93
N TYR A 32 8.76 -3.47 -0.86
CA TYR A 32 8.20 -2.70 0.27
C TYR A 32 6.66 -2.67 0.23
N GLU A 33 6.04 -2.63 -0.94
CA GLU A 33 4.59 -2.67 -1.13
C GLU A 33 4.02 -4.06 -0.81
N GLN A 34 4.76 -5.11 -1.20
CA GLN A 34 4.37 -6.51 -0.98
C GLN A 34 4.17 -6.87 0.51
N LYS A 35 4.82 -6.13 1.42
CA LYS A 35 4.65 -6.27 2.88
C LYS A 35 3.23 -5.94 3.33
N TYR A 36 2.58 -4.99 2.67
CA TYR A 36 1.25 -4.48 3.04
C TYR A 36 0.12 -5.09 2.21
N LEU A 37 0.44 -5.80 1.12
CA LEU A 37 -0.54 -6.39 0.20
C LEU A 37 -1.58 -7.26 0.92
N ASP A 38 -1.14 -8.18 1.78
CA ASP A 38 -2.06 -9.13 2.43
C ASP A 38 -3.04 -8.41 3.38
N GLN A 39 -2.56 -7.38 4.08
CA GLN A 39 -3.40 -6.55 4.93
C GLN A 39 -4.38 -5.71 4.09
N ALA A 40 -3.90 -5.07 3.04
CA ALA A 40 -4.72 -4.26 2.14
C ALA A 40 -5.86 -5.09 1.51
N MET A 41 -5.55 -6.30 1.02
CA MET A 41 -6.56 -7.22 0.47
C MET A 41 -7.60 -7.60 1.53
N LYS A 42 -7.18 -7.94 2.74
CA LYS A 42 -8.08 -8.33 3.83
C LYS A 42 -9.07 -7.22 4.16
N GLU A 43 -8.62 -5.97 4.26
CA GLU A 43 -9.48 -4.82 4.58
C GLU A 43 -10.43 -4.49 3.42
N LEU A 44 -9.94 -4.53 2.17
CA LEU A 44 -10.76 -4.22 1.00
C LEU A 44 -11.81 -5.31 0.70
N ILE A 45 -11.54 -6.58 1.03
CA ILE A 45 -12.55 -7.65 0.97
C ILE A 45 -13.75 -7.33 1.86
N GLN A 46 -13.52 -6.76 3.06
CA GLN A 46 -14.60 -6.37 3.98
C GLN A 46 -15.44 -5.21 3.44
N GLU A 47 -14.84 -4.34 2.62
CA GLU A 47 -15.49 -3.23 1.93
C GLU A 47 -16.08 -3.62 0.56
N GLU A 48 -15.99 -4.90 0.16
CA GLU A 48 -16.38 -5.40 -1.16
C GLU A 48 -15.70 -4.68 -2.34
N LYS A 49 -14.50 -4.13 -2.12
CA LYS A 49 -13.72 -3.42 -3.12
C LYS A 49 -12.65 -4.33 -3.70
N TYR A 50 -12.66 -4.50 -5.02
CA TYR A 50 -11.73 -5.41 -5.71
C TYR A 50 -10.97 -4.75 -6.86
N ASN A 51 -11.00 -3.42 -6.99
CA ASN A 51 -10.31 -2.71 -8.06
C ASN A 51 -8.85 -2.40 -7.69
N GLY A 52 -8.00 -2.27 -8.71
CA GLY A 52 -6.57 -2.01 -8.54
C GLY A 52 -6.26 -0.66 -7.90
N PHE A 53 -7.07 0.36 -8.18
CA PHE A 53 -6.89 1.70 -7.62
C PHE A 53 -7.03 1.72 -6.09
N GLU A 54 -8.06 1.09 -5.55
CA GLU A 54 -8.28 1.01 -4.10
C GLU A 54 -7.19 0.16 -3.42
N LEU A 55 -6.70 -0.89 -4.10
CA LEU A 55 -5.61 -1.71 -3.60
C LEU A 55 -4.29 -0.96 -3.50
N ASP A 56 -3.89 -0.28 -4.57
CA ASP A 56 -2.68 0.55 -4.63
C ASP A 56 -2.73 1.66 -3.58
N LYS A 57 -3.87 2.36 -3.49
CA LYS A 57 -4.11 3.39 -2.47
C LYS A 57 -4.01 2.83 -1.05
N ARG A 58 -4.58 1.64 -0.79
CA ARG A 58 -4.55 1.05 0.55
C ARG A 58 -3.15 0.63 0.96
N ILE A 59 -2.37 0.08 0.02
CA ILE A 59 -0.96 -0.28 0.25
C ILE A 59 -0.16 0.98 0.62
N MET A 60 -0.33 2.08 -0.11
CA MET A 60 0.35 3.35 0.18
C MET A 60 -0.03 3.92 1.55
N LEU A 61 -1.32 3.90 1.91
CA LEU A 61 -1.77 4.35 3.23
C LEU A 61 -1.19 3.50 4.37
N LEU A 62 -1.13 2.18 4.19
CA LEU A 62 -0.52 1.29 5.18
C LEU A 62 0.98 1.54 5.31
N PHE A 63 1.66 1.80 4.20
CA PHE A 63 3.07 2.18 4.21
C PHE A 63 3.29 3.48 5.00
N GLU A 64 2.55 4.55 4.69
CA GLU A 64 2.65 5.84 5.40
C GLU A 64 2.39 5.70 6.90
N MET A 65 1.32 4.98 7.30
CA MET A 65 1.01 4.77 8.71
C MET A 65 2.06 3.97 9.47
N ASN A 66 2.78 3.06 8.80
CA ASN A 66 3.85 2.27 9.43
C ASN A 66 5.24 2.94 9.31
N GLU A 67 5.43 3.91 8.42
CA GLU A 67 6.62 4.78 8.41
C GLU A 67 6.51 5.89 9.48
N GLU A 68 5.31 6.42 9.74
CA GLU A 68 5.07 7.39 10.83
C GLU A 68 5.15 6.76 12.25
N GLU A 69 5.26 5.44 12.39
CA GLU A 69 5.59 4.81 13.69
C GLU A 69 7.11 4.69 13.92
N ASP A 70 7.95 5.05 12.94
CA ASP A 70 9.42 5.09 13.01
C ASP A 70 9.96 6.53 13.04
N ASP A 71 9.12 7.54 13.31
CA ASP A 71 9.61 8.82 13.83
C ASP A 71 9.66 8.74 15.36
N GLY A 72 10.86 8.46 15.86
CA GLY A 72 11.10 8.47 17.30
C GLY A 72 10.56 9.75 17.91
N PHE A 73 9.45 9.65 18.65
CA PHE A 73 9.19 10.56 19.75
C PHE A 73 10.26 10.27 20.80
N ASP A 74 11.46 10.78 20.56
CA ASP A 74 12.48 10.87 21.58
C ASP A 74 11.97 11.93 22.56
N GLU A 75 11.43 11.48 23.68
CA GLU A 75 11.02 12.32 24.81
C GLU A 75 12.20 13.18 25.34
N ASN A 76 13.42 12.94 24.84
CA ASN A 76 14.65 13.62 25.14
C ASN A 76 15.03 14.76 24.16
N ASP A 77 14.27 14.99 23.08
CA ASP A 77 14.47 16.15 22.17
C ASP A 77 13.75 17.42 22.68
N ALA A 78 13.59 17.50 24.01
CA ALA A 78 13.19 18.70 24.73
C ALA A 78 14.43 19.58 25.03
N GLU A 79 15.25 19.88 24.01
CA GLU A 79 16.35 20.84 24.14
C GLU A 79 16.07 22.07 23.28
N TYR A 80 15.20 22.96 23.74
CA TYR A 80 15.28 24.40 23.46
C TYR A 80 14.35 25.19 24.40
N MET A 81 14.92 25.73 25.48
CA MET A 81 14.64 27.10 25.96
C MET A 81 15.59 27.44 27.13
N GLU A 82 16.74 28.04 26.80
CA GLU A 82 17.37 29.09 27.64
C GLU A 82 17.48 30.37 26.80
#